data_AF-A0A952L4F5-F1
#
_entry.id   AF-A0A952L4F5-F1
#
_cell.length_a   1.000
_cell.length_b   1.000
_cell.length_c   1.000
_cell.angle_alpha   90.00
_cell.angle_beta   90.00
_cell.angle_gamma   90.00
#
_symmetry.space_group_name_H-M   'P 1'
#
loop_
_entity.id
_entity.type
_entity.pdbx_description
1 polymer ?
#
loop_
_entity_poly.entity_id
_entity_poly.type
_entity_poly.pdbx_seq_one_letter_code
_entity_poly.pdbx_strand_id
1 'polypeptide(L)'
;MAAIRGRKKMEQASRRCGLDRVLRLKALAVASVLSLVTTLAAADDVVVPRHLQIARDFVANTKQENNSYSNKNPYTKMPGDFLASQYVVATDCSRFVEDMFRRAKSGVVEQLRTKSLKSSYSIRDWHPSVEREEAFTRVWKVEDLKPGDVAVWLYLNVGDHTLPGHMLFIDSAPVKLTKARKPLVEGLGQYEVAIIDTSQEAKSRDDTRFVSDAALRDANEARGKERGSTASANYKGVGRGHIRFYADAGGDIKGIAFSFDKAKFHGLDEWSILVGRPKLKAD
;
A
#
# COMPACT_ATOMS: atom_id res chain seq x y z
N MET A 1 63.59 36.87 -38.41
CA MET A 1 63.86 37.74 -39.57
C MET A 1 64.10 36.87 -40.79
N ALA A 2 63.39 37.16 -41.90
CA ALA A 2 63.51 36.64 -43.28
C ALA A 2 63.42 35.09 -43.47
N ALA A 3 62.32 34.48 -43.95
CA ALA A 3 61.69 34.56 -45.29
C ALA A 3 62.69 34.29 -46.42
N ILE A 4 62.52 33.28 -47.30
CA ILE A 4 61.78 33.35 -48.59
C ILE A 4 61.95 31.95 -49.25
N ARG A 5 60.91 31.16 -49.59
CA ARG A 5 59.97 31.23 -50.74
C ARG A 5 60.48 30.52 -52.01
N GLY A 6 59.65 29.66 -52.60
CA GLY A 6 59.65 29.31 -54.04
C GLY A 6 59.24 27.86 -54.32
N ARG A 7 58.01 27.59 -54.77
CA ARG A 7 57.58 27.41 -56.21
C ARG A 7 58.10 26.10 -56.80
N LYS A 8 57.39 25.26 -57.57
CA LYS A 8 56.24 25.34 -58.51
C LYS A 8 55.90 23.86 -58.85
N LYS A 9 54.64 23.41 -58.85
CA LYS A 9 53.68 23.30 -59.99
C LYS A 9 54.00 22.27 -61.10
N MET A 10 52.97 21.48 -61.40
CA MET A 10 52.59 20.82 -62.69
C MET A 10 53.48 19.64 -63.14
N GLU A 11 53.01 18.57 -63.80
CA GLU A 11 52.01 18.41 -64.88
C GLU A 11 51.77 16.87 -65.03
N GLN A 12 50.56 16.31 -65.00
CA GLN A 12 49.57 16.14 -66.09
C GLN A 12 49.92 15.08 -67.17
N ALA A 13 48.87 14.33 -67.57
CA ALA A 13 48.68 13.49 -68.77
C ALA A 13 48.63 11.97 -68.46
N SER A 14 47.65 11.18 -68.91
CA SER A 14 47.00 11.22 -70.22
C SER A 14 45.62 10.49 -70.23
N ARG A 15 44.60 11.21 -70.73
CA ARG A 15 43.57 10.84 -71.74
C ARG A 15 42.89 9.47 -71.56
N ARG A 16 41.62 9.36 -71.10
CA ARG A 16 40.32 9.76 -71.70
C ARG A 16 40.10 9.32 -73.14
N CYS A 17 39.20 8.34 -73.29
CA CYS A 17 38.33 8.15 -74.46
C CYS A 17 36.90 8.55 -74.01
N GLY A 18 36.31 9.56 -74.65
CA GLY A 18 34.85 9.80 -74.67
C GLY A 18 34.20 8.85 -75.69
N LEU A 19 32.90 8.72 -75.87
CA LEU A 19 31.69 9.55 -75.72
C LEU A 19 30.53 8.50 -75.73
N ASP A 20 29.42 8.59 -75.01
CA ASP A 20 28.31 9.49 -75.35
C ASP A 20 27.20 9.51 -74.28
N ARG A 21 26.37 10.55 -74.42
CA ARG A 21 25.36 11.09 -73.51
C ARG A 21 24.19 10.12 -73.24
N VAL A 22 23.56 10.23 -72.06
CA VAL A 22 22.19 10.76 -71.84
C VAL A 22 21.66 10.33 -70.46
N LEU A 23 21.40 11.33 -69.61
CA LEU A 23 20.34 11.45 -68.59
C LEU A 23 19.58 10.18 -68.14
N ARG A 24 19.66 9.83 -66.86
CA ARG A 24 18.54 9.94 -65.88
C ARG A 24 18.89 9.29 -64.53
N LEU A 25 18.55 10.02 -63.46
CA LEU A 25 18.54 9.59 -62.06
C LEU A 25 17.95 8.19 -61.88
N LYS A 26 18.50 7.41 -60.94
CA LYS A 26 17.71 6.68 -59.93
C LYS A 26 18.59 6.16 -58.79
N ALA A 27 18.35 6.78 -57.62
CA ALA A 27 18.35 6.26 -56.26
C ALA A 27 19.51 5.38 -55.77
N LEU A 28 20.38 5.98 -54.94
CA LEU A 28 20.99 5.27 -53.82
C LEU A 28 19.89 4.90 -52.81
N ALA A 29 19.69 3.61 -52.55
CA ALA A 29 18.99 3.15 -51.36
C ALA A 29 20.05 2.79 -50.29
N VAL A 30 20.32 3.73 -49.39
CA VAL A 30 21.01 3.44 -48.13
C VAL A 30 19.93 2.99 -47.15
N ALA A 31 19.82 1.68 -46.94
CA ALA A 31 18.93 1.11 -45.94
C ALA A 31 19.54 1.31 -44.54
N SER A 32 19.22 2.43 -43.90
CA SER A 32 19.44 2.63 -42.47
C SER A 32 18.43 1.79 -41.69
N VAL A 33 18.85 0.62 -41.21
CA VAL A 33 18.10 -0.18 -40.24
C VAL A 33 18.14 0.56 -38.90
N LEU A 34 17.12 1.38 -38.66
CA LEU A 34 16.88 1.98 -37.36
C LEU A 34 16.26 0.90 -36.46
N SER A 35 17.10 0.19 -35.70
CA SER A 35 16.65 -0.75 -34.68
C SER A 35 15.91 0.02 -33.59
N LEU A 36 14.58 0.06 -33.70
CA LEU A 36 13.68 0.53 -32.67
C LEU A 36 13.78 -0.45 -31.49
N VAL A 37 14.65 -0.17 -30.52
CA VAL A 37 14.64 -0.86 -29.24
C VAL A 37 13.40 -0.36 -28.50
N THR A 38 12.27 -1.03 -28.70
CA THR A 38 11.13 -0.89 -27.82
C THR A 38 11.50 -1.55 -26.50
N THR A 39 11.89 -0.74 -25.51
CA THR A 39 11.88 -1.17 -24.12
C THR A 39 10.42 -1.43 -23.75
N LEU A 40 9.96 -2.68 -23.87
CA LEU A 40 8.82 -3.14 -23.10
C LEU A 40 9.24 -3.02 -21.63
N ALA A 41 8.76 -1.98 -20.96
CA ALA A 41 8.65 -2.03 -19.52
C ALA A 41 7.71 -3.21 -19.22
N ALA A 42 8.27 -4.31 -18.74
CA ALA A 42 7.47 -5.32 -18.07
C ALA A 42 6.77 -4.58 -16.93
N ALA A 43 5.46 -4.39 -17.06
CA ALA A 43 4.65 -4.19 -15.88
C ALA A 43 4.88 -5.47 -15.06
N ASP A 44 5.63 -5.38 -13.97
CA ASP A 44 5.59 -6.42 -12.95
C ASP A 44 4.11 -6.49 -12.58
N ASP A 45 3.40 -7.51 -13.08
CA ASP A 45 2.11 -7.90 -12.54
C ASP A 45 2.40 -8.20 -11.07
N VAL A 46 2.15 -7.21 -10.22
CA VAL A 46 2.33 -7.35 -8.78
C VAL A 46 1.33 -8.41 -8.36
N VAL A 47 1.82 -9.65 -8.28
CA VAL A 47 1.06 -10.78 -7.78
C VAL A 47 0.56 -10.40 -6.40
N VAL A 48 -0.75 -10.16 -6.30
CA VAL A 48 -1.39 -9.78 -5.04
C VAL A 48 -1.16 -10.92 -4.05
N PRO A 49 -0.52 -10.67 -2.90
CA PRO A 49 -0.29 -11.73 -1.93
C PRO A 49 -1.60 -12.35 -1.46
N ARG A 50 -1.60 -13.69 -1.29
CA ARG A 50 -2.83 -14.45 -0.97
C ARG A 50 -3.57 -13.94 0.26
N HIS A 51 -2.85 -13.51 1.31
CA HIS A 51 -3.47 -12.94 2.52
C HIS A 51 -4.23 -11.65 2.24
N LEU A 52 -3.70 -10.80 1.35
CA LEU A 52 -4.40 -9.57 0.92
C LEU A 52 -5.61 -9.91 0.06
N GLN A 53 -5.49 -10.89 -0.84
CA GLN A 53 -6.65 -11.31 -1.66
C GLN A 53 -7.80 -11.81 -0.78
N ILE A 54 -7.52 -12.65 0.22
CA ILE A 54 -8.55 -13.11 1.16
C ILE A 54 -9.17 -11.93 1.91
N ALA A 55 -8.37 -10.96 2.36
CA ALA A 55 -8.88 -9.75 3.02
C ALA A 55 -9.82 -8.94 2.10
N ARG A 56 -9.49 -8.81 0.81
CA ARG A 56 -10.35 -8.18 -0.21
C ARG A 56 -11.66 -8.94 -0.38
N ASP A 57 -11.62 -10.27 -0.39
CA ASP A 57 -12.83 -11.09 -0.51
C ASP A 57 -13.75 -10.87 0.70
N PHE A 58 -13.20 -10.76 1.92
CA PHE A 58 -13.98 -10.40 3.11
C PHE A 58 -14.62 -9.02 2.98
N VAL A 59 -13.88 -8.00 2.53
CA VAL A 59 -14.46 -6.66 2.31
C VAL A 59 -15.59 -6.70 1.28
N ALA A 60 -15.39 -7.41 0.17
CA ALA A 60 -16.33 -7.41 -0.94
C ALA A 60 -17.63 -8.17 -0.64
N ASN A 61 -17.58 -9.19 0.23
CA ASN A 61 -18.69 -10.11 0.40
C ASN A 61 -19.34 -10.08 1.80
N THR A 62 -18.72 -9.43 2.80
CA THR A 62 -19.33 -9.33 4.13
C THR A 62 -20.44 -8.30 4.13
N LYS A 63 -21.67 -8.75 4.36
CA LYS A 63 -22.83 -7.86 4.52
C LYS A 63 -22.79 -7.15 5.87
N GLN A 64 -23.46 -6.00 5.95
CA GLN A 64 -23.42 -5.15 7.15
C GLN A 64 -23.94 -5.85 8.41
N GLU A 65 -24.97 -6.70 8.30
CA GLU A 65 -25.52 -7.49 9.39
C GLU A 65 -24.55 -8.57 9.92
N ASN A 66 -23.57 -8.96 9.09
CA ASN A 66 -22.54 -9.94 9.42
C ASN A 66 -21.18 -9.27 9.67
N ASN A 67 -21.14 -7.94 9.77
CA ASN A 67 -19.92 -7.16 9.93
C ASN A 67 -19.92 -6.43 11.27
N SER A 68 -18.97 -6.77 12.14
CA SER A 68 -18.84 -6.17 13.45
C SER A 68 -17.40 -6.16 13.93
N TYR A 69 -17.06 -5.12 14.67
CA TYR A 69 -15.82 -5.06 15.44
C TYR A 69 -16.08 -5.68 16.82
N SER A 70 -15.38 -6.75 17.15
CA SER A 70 -15.57 -7.47 18.42
C SER A 70 -14.25 -7.96 19.01
N ASN A 71 -14.03 -7.64 20.29
CA ASN A 71 -12.94 -8.21 21.09
C ASN A 71 -13.40 -9.46 21.85
N LYS A 72 -14.70 -9.79 21.82
CA LYS A 72 -15.31 -10.92 22.55
C LYS A 72 -15.66 -12.03 21.57
N ASN A 73 -15.15 -13.24 21.83
CA ASN A 73 -15.32 -14.42 20.98
C ASN A 73 -15.06 -14.10 19.48
N PRO A 74 -13.88 -13.56 19.13
CA PRO A 74 -13.62 -13.09 17.78
C PRO A 74 -13.58 -14.26 16.78
N TYR A 75 -14.21 -14.08 15.62
CA TYR A 75 -14.18 -15.06 14.54
C TYR A 75 -14.45 -14.42 13.17
N THR A 76 -14.04 -15.15 12.15
CA THR A 76 -14.41 -14.90 10.76
C THR A 76 -14.99 -16.19 10.19
N LYS A 77 -15.84 -16.07 9.17
CA LYS A 77 -16.30 -17.20 8.36
C LYS A 77 -16.34 -16.79 6.91
N MET A 78 -16.05 -17.71 6.01
CA MET A 78 -16.30 -17.57 4.58
C MET A 78 -16.87 -18.87 4.01
N PRO A 79 -17.54 -18.84 2.84
CA PRO A 79 -17.93 -20.05 2.14
C PRO A 79 -16.75 -21.02 1.98
N GLY A 80 -16.97 -22.28 2.34
CA GLY A 80 -15.93 -23.32 2.39
C GLY A 80 -15.45 -23.64 3.81
N ASP A 81 -15.67 -22.77 4.80
CA ASP A 81 -15.50 -23.14 6.21
C ASP A 81 -16.61 -24.11 6.66
N PHE A 82 -16.34 -24.91 7.69
CA PHE A 82 -17.31 -25.86 8.24
C PHE A 82 -18.63 -25.17 8.61
N LEU A 83 -19.71 -25.58 7.95
CA LEU A 83 -21.07 -25.04 8.11
C LEU A 83 -21.22 -23.53 7.82
N ALA A 84 -20.31 -22.92 7.04
CA ALA A 84 -20.40 -21.52 6.64
C ALA A 84 -20.89 -21.38 5.18
N SER A 85 -21.95 -20.60 4.98
CA SER A 85 -22.48 -20.25 3.65
C SER A 85 -22.33 -18.76 3.31
N GLN A 86 -21.83 -17.95 4.25
CA GLN A 86 -21.75 -16.50 4.14
C GLN A 86 -20.43 -16.00 4.72
N TYR A 87 -20.02 -14.82 4.26
CA TYR A 87 -18.95 -14.07 4.89
C TYR A 87 -19.44 -13.43 6.18
N VAL A 88 -18.68 -13.64 7.25
CA VAL A 88 -18.92 -13.04 8.56
C VAL A 88 -17.60 -12.52 9.11
N VAL A 89 -17.62 -11.30 9.63
CA VAL A 89 -16.52 -10.70 10.38
C VAL A 89 -17.06 -10.23 11.71
N ALA A 90 -16.57 -10.84 12.79
CA ALA A 90 -16.86 -10.43 14.15
C ALA A 90 -15.57 -10.48 14.95
N THR A 91 -14.65 -9.54 14.72
CA THR A 91 -13.28 -9.62 15.24
C THR A 91 -12.62 -8.25 15.37
N ASP A 92 -11.51 -8.19 16.12
CA ASP A 92 -10.60 -7.04 16.17
C ASP A 92 -9.54 -7.10 15.05
N CYS A 93 -8.77 -6.01 14.93
CA CYS A 93 -7.79 -5.81 13.86
C CYS A 93 -6.67 -6.85 13.86
N SER A 94 -6.16 -7.21 15.04
CA SER A 94 -5.08 -8.18 15.16
C SER A 94 -5.51 -9.58 14.81
N ARG A 95 -6.69 -9.99 15.27
CA ARG A 95 -7.30 -11.28 15.00
C ARG A 95 -7.71 -11.41 13.54
N PHE A 96 -8.20 -10.33 12.92
CA PHE A 96 -8.50 -10.34 11.48
C PHE A 96 -7.24 -10.57 10.64
N VAL A 97 -6.18 -9.80 10.89
CA VAL A 97 -4.91 -9.96 10.15
C VAL A 97 -4.31 -11.35 10.38
N GLU A 98 -4.30 -11.84 11.63
CA GLU A 98 -3.84 -13.19 11.95
C GLU A 98 -4.60 -14.25 11.15
N ASP A 99 -5.94 -14.16 11.13
CA ASP A 99 -6.79 -15.12 10.44
C ASP A 99 -6.55 -15.09 8.91
N MET A 100 -6.34 -13.92 8.31
CA MET A 100 -5.98 -13.85 6.88
C MET A 100 -4.65 -14.55 6.61
N PHE A 101 -3.66 -14.39 7.48
CA PHE A 101 -2.38 -15.09 7.34
C PHE A 101 -2.50 -16.60 7.53
N ARG A 102 -3.35 -17.07 8.47
CA ARG A 102 -3.62 -18.50 8.69
C ARG A 102 -4.34 -19.11 7.51
N ARG A 103 -5.41 -18.48 7.01
CA ARG A 103 -6.14 -18.92 5.81
C ARG A 103 -5.25 -18.94 4.58
N ALA A 104 -4.35 -17.95 4.47
CA ALA A 104 -3.34 -17.90 3.42
C ALA A 104 -2.29 -19.01 3.52
N LYS A 105 -2.15 -19.69 4.66
CA LYS A 105 -1.03 -20.60 4.98
C LYS A 105 0.34 -19.94 4.81
N SER A 106 0.39 -18.64 5.09
CA SER A 106 1.54 -17.78 4.80
C SER A 106 2.83 -18.11 5.55
N GLY A 107 2.77 -18.85 6.65
CA GLY A 107 3.91 -19.10 7.54
C GLY A 107 4.28 -17.92 8.45
N VAL A 108 3.60 -16.77 8.33
CA VAL A 108 3.91 -15.53 9.08
C VAL A 108 3.63 -15.70 10.58
N VAL A 109 2.52 -16.34 10.93
CA VAL A 109 2.10 -16.50 12.33
C VAL A 109 3.06 -17.41 13.08
N GLU A 110 3.57 -18.44 12.42
CA GLU A 110 4.53 -19.41 12.97
C GLU A 110 5.91 -18.78 13.24
N GLN A 111 6.23 -17.66 12.61
CA GLN A 111 7.50 -16.94 12.79
C GLN A 111 7.49 -15.98 13.98
N LEU A 112 6.33 -15.69 14.57
CA LEU A 112 6.23 -14.81 15.74
C LEU A 112 6.92 -15.45 16.95
N ARG A 113 8.02 -14.84 17.43
CA ARG A 113 8.84 -15.42 18.50
C ARG A 113 8.25 -15.27 19.90
N THR A 114 7.12 -14.59 20.06
CA THR A 114 6.43 -14.52 21.35
C THR A 114 5.91 -15.92 21.71
N LYS A 115 6.77 -16.69 22.40
CA LYS A 115 6.51 -18.05 22.85
C LYS A 115 5.28 -18.04 23.75
N SER A 116 4.15 -18.54 23.26
CA SER A 116 3.02 -18.77 24.14
C SER A 116 2.05 -19.81 23.59
N LEU A 117 1.41 -20.55 24.50
CA LEU A 117 0.27 -21.44 24.25
C LEU A 117 -1.03 -20.64 23.98
N LYS A 118 -0.92 -19.40 23.48
CA LYS A 118 -2.07 -18.55 23.20
C LYS A 118 -2.73 -19.01 21.91
N SER A 119 -4.05 -18.91 21.87
CA SER A 119 -4.84 -19.14 20.67
C SER A 119 -4.81 -17.95 19.69
N SER A 120 -4.06 -16.88 20.00
CA SER A 120 -3.98 -15.65 19.19
C SER A 120 -2.89 -14.69 19.66
N TYR A 121 -2.48 -13.78 18.79
CA TYR A 121 -1.49 -12.73 19.02
C TYR A 121 -2.13 -11.35 19.11
N SER A 122 -1.69 -10.56 20.09
CA SER A 122 -2.11 -9.18 20.27
C SER A 122 -1.23 -8.22 19.48
N ILE A 123 -1.63 -6.96 19.37
CA ILE A 123 -0.80 -5.92 18.75
C ILE A 123 0.59 -5.78 19.40
N ARG A 124 0.72 -6.11 20.70
CA ARG A 124 1.99 -6.12 21.44
C ARG A 124 2.90 -7.28 21.05
N ASP A 125 2.39 -8.26 20.33
CA ASP A 125 3.18 -9.33 19.72
C ASP A 125 3.56 -8.97 18.28
N TRP A 126 2.62 -8.41 17.50
CA TRP A 126 2.82 -8.01 16.11
C TRP A 126 3.81 -6.85 15.95
N HIS A 127 3.69 -5.81 16.76
CA HIS A 127 4.56 -4.63 16.66
C HIS A 127 6.05 -4.98 16.86
N PRO A 128 6.46 -5.67 17.94
CA PRO A 128 7.86 -6.09 18.10
C PRO A 128 8.34 -7.06 17.02
N SER A 129 7.44 -7.85 16.41
CA SER A 129 7.82 -8.72 15.29
C SER A 129 8.24 -7.92 14.05
N VAL A 130 7.56 -6.81 13.75
CA VAL A 130 8.00 -5.89 12.69
C VAL A 130 9.28 -5.17 13.09
N GLU A 131 9.39 -4.72 14.34
CA GLU A 131 10.57 -4.03 14.85
C GLU A 131 11.84 -4.87 14.77
N ARG A 132 11.76 -6.13 15.18
CA ARG A 132 12.87 -7.08 15.20
C ARG A 132 13.05 -7.83 13.87
N GLU A 133 12.26 -7.48 12.87
CA GLU A 133 12.21 -8.15 11.58
C GLU A 133 12.10 -9.68 11.70
N GLU A 134 11.22 -10.17 12.58
CA GLU A 134 11.03 -11.60 12.81
C GLU A 134 10.23 -12.20 11.65
N ALA A 135 8.91 -11.97 11.67
CA ALA A 135 7.98 -12.45 10.64
C ALA A 135 7.85 -11.46 9.46
N PHE A 136 8.52 -10.31 9.54
CA PHE A 136 8.43 -9.24 8.56
C PHE A 136 9.82 -8.70 8.21
N THR A 137 9.97 -8.15 7.01
CA THR A 137 11.04 -7.22 6.67
C THR A 137 10.49 -5.81 6.84
N ARG A 138 11.23 -4.93 7.52
CA ARG A 138 10.76 -3.59 7.83
C ARG A 138 10.78 -2.71 6.59
N VAL A 139 9.69 -1.99 6.38
CA VAL A 139 9.56 -0.98 5.32
C VAL A 139 9.70 0.40 5.96
N TRP A 140 10.80 1.07 5.65
CA TRP A 140 11.16 2.36 6.25
C TRP A 140 10.60 3.54 5.47
N LYS A 141 10.62 3.42 4.14
CA LYS A 141 10.22 4.48 3.23
C LYS A 141 8.81 4.30 2.74
N VAL A 142 8.08 5.42 2.66
CA VAL A 142 6.70 5.40 2.23
C VAL A 142 6.56 4.96 0.78
N GLU A 143 7.52 5.27 -0.09
CA GLU A 143 7.52 4.85 -1.50
C GLU A 143 7.75 3.35 -1.69
N ASP A 144 8.35 2.69 -0.70
CA ASP A 144 8.63 1.25 -0.75
C ASP A 144 7.42 0.40 -0.33
N LEU A 145 6.33 1.02 0.11
CA LEU A 145 5.08 0.36 0.48
C LEU A 145 4.48 -0.38 -0.72
N LYS A 146 4.03 -1.62 -0.49
CA LYS A 146 3.38 -2.47 -1.49
C LYS A 146 2.07 -3.04 -0.98
N PRO A 147 1.11 -3.35 -1.88
CA PRO A 147 -0.04 -4.15 -1.52
C PRO A 147 0.37 -5.44 -0.82
N GLY A 148 -0.17 -5.66 0.38
CA GLY A 148 0.08 -6.82 1.21
C GLY A 148 1.07 -6.57 2.35
N ASP A 149 1.74 -5.41 2.38
CA ASP A 149 2.45 -4.95 3.57
C ASP A 149 1.45 -4.71 4.72
N VAL A 150 1.93 -4.78 5.96
CA VAL A 150 1.13 -4.58 7.18
C VAL A 150 1.65 -3.36 7.92
N ALA A 151 0.80 -2.36 8.10
CA ALA A 151 1.08 -1.27 9.02
C ALA A 151 0.57 -1.63 10.41
N VAL A 152 1.39 -1.38 11.42
CA VAL A 152 1.10 -1.65 12.82
C VAL A 152 1.54 -0.48 13.66
N TRP A 153 0.73 -0.08 14.63
CA TRP A 153 1.16 0.92 15.59
C TRP A 153 0.68 0.64 17.00
N LEU A 154 1.48 1.10 17.96
CA LEU A 154 1.14 1.15 19.38
C LEU A 154 0.82 2.59 19.78
N TYR A 155 -0.22 2.76 20.60
CA TYR A 155 -0.52 4.03 21.23
C TYR A 155 0.44 4.24 22.40
N LEU A 156 1.27 5.30 22.35
CA LEU A 156 2.18 5.61 23.45
C LEU A 156 1.44 6.16 24.67
N ASN A 157 0.28 6.80 24.42
CA ASN A 157 -0.74 7.06 25.42
C ASN A 157 -2.04 6.36 25.00
N VAL A 158 -2.46 5.38 25.80
CA VAL A 158 -3.67 4.60 25.52
C VAL A 158 -4.96 5.41 25.67
N GLY A 159 -4.97 6.53 26.40
CA GLY A 159 -6.16 7.39 26.54
C GLY A 159 -7.47 6.59 26.73
N ASP A 160 -8.48 6.91 25.91
CA ASP A 160 -9.77 6.20 25.86
C ASP A 160 -9.78 5.01 24.85
N HIS A 161 -8.62 4.59 24.34
CA HIS A 161 -8.54 3.49 23.38
C HIS A 161 -8.77 2.12 24.07
N THR A 162 -9.68 1.33 23.49
CA THR A 162 -10.01 -0.02 23.99
C THR A 162 -8.92 -1.07 23.74
N LEU A 163 -8.01 -0.82 22.81
CA LEU A 163 -6.85 -1.66 22.50
C LEU A 163 -5.57 -0.81 22.54
N PRO A 164 -4.40 -1.42 22.80
CA PRO A 164 -3.14 -0.68 22.94
C PRO A 164 -2.52 -0.23 21.61
N GLY A 165 -3.22 -0.43 20.49
CA GLY A 165 -2.71 -0.13 19.15
C GLY A 165 -3.67 -0.59 18.07
N HIS A 166 -3.24 -0.52 16.82
CA HIS A 166 -4.01 -0.94 15.65
C HIS A 166 -3.11 -1.48 14.55
N MET A 167 -3.64 -2.37 13.71
CA MET A 167 -2.94 -2.87 12.53
C MET A 167 -3.88 -3.06 11.34
N LEU A 168 -3.32 -3.02 10.15
CA LEU A 168 -4.06 -3.05 8.90
C LEU A 168 -3.20 -3.58 7.75
N PHE A 169 -3.86 -4.00 6.68
CA PHE A 169 -3.20 -4.28 5.41
C PHE A 169 -3.12 -3.02 4.55
N ILE A 170 -1.97 -2.82 3.92
CA ILE A 170 -1.81 -1.91 2.79
C ILE A 170 -2.43 -2.58 1.57
N ASP A 171 -3.38 -1.92 0.92
CA ASP A 171 -4.15 -2.47 -0.19
C ASP A 171 -3.78 -1.85 -1.55
N SER A 172 -3.12 -0.69 -1.56
CA SER A 172 -2.61 -0.06 -2.78
C SER A 172 -1.16 0.37 -2.62
N ALA A 173 -0.49 0.60 -3.76
CA ALA A 173 0.73 1.38 -3.77
C ALA A 173 0.48 2.80 -3.23
N PRO A 174 1.49 3.45 -2.63
CA PRO A 174 1.41 4.82 -2.14
C PRO A 174 1.33 5.82 -3.30
N VAL A 175 0.40 6.78 -3.19
CA VAL A 175 0.26 7.87 -4.16
C VAL A 175 0.60 9.19 -3.50
N LYS A 176 1.70 9.80 -3.92
CA LYS A 176 2.09 11.13 -3.43
C LYS A 176 1.05 12.17 -3.85
N LEU A 177 0.53 12.92 -2.90
CA LEU A 177 -0.42 13.98 -3.17
C LEU A 177 0.28 15.17 -3.82
N THR A 178 -0.15 15.55 -5.02
CA THR A 178 0.32 16.76 -5.71
C THR A 178 -0.09 18.04 -4.98
N LYS A 179 -1.23 18.00 -4.29
CA LYS A 179 -1.74 19.06 -3.41
C LYS A 179 -1.98 18.47 -2.02
N ALA A 180 -1.17 18.88 -1.06
CA ALA A 180 -1.32 18.48 0.34
C ALA A 180 -2.69 18.92 0.88
N ARG A 181 -3.27 18.11 1.78
CA ARG A 181 -4.58 18.36 2.41
C ARG A 181 -4.40 18.46 3.93
N LYS A 182 -5.30 19.15 4.63
CA LYS A 182 -5.26 19.20 6.10
C LYS A 182 -5.31 17.78 6.70
N PRO A 183 -4.59 17.49 7.79
CA PRO A 183 -3.64 18.37 8.48
C PRO A 183 -2.33 18.54 7.68
N LEU A 184 -1.82 19.77 7.62
CA LEU A 184 -0.53 20.07 7.00
C LEU A 184 0.54 20.06 8.09
N VAL A 185 1.67 19.39 7.83
CA VAL A 185 2.82 19.34 8.74
C VAL A 185 4.02 19.81 7.96
N GLU A 186 4.72 20.80 8.50
CA GLU A 186 5.87 21.41 7.85
C GLU A 186 6.97 20.37 7.56
N GLY A 187 7.57 20.45 6.38
CA GLY A 187 8.64 19.53 5.97
C GLY A 187 8.20 18.13 5.57
N LEU A 188 6.91 17.79 5.66
CA LEU A 188 6.40 16.45 5.36
C LEU A 188 5.55 16.39 4.08
N GLY A 189 5.85 15.44 3.21
CA GLY A 189 5.01 15.05 2.08
C GLY A 189 3.89 14.10 2.50
N GLN A 190 2.76 14.12 1.79
CA GLN A 190 1.61 13.24 2.04
C GLN A 190 1.48 12.19 0.94
N TYR A 191 1.25 10.94 1.35
CA TYR A 191 1.09 9.79 0.46
C TYR A 191 -0.19 9.06 0.84
N GLU A 192 -1.14 9.01 -0.06
CA GLU A 192 -2.40 8.30 0.16
C GLU A 192 -2.25 6.82 -0.20
N VAL A 193 -2.82 5.95 0.63
CA VAL A 193 -2.90 4.51 0.41
C VAL A 193 -4.31 4.02 0.73
N ALA A 194 -4.79 3.06 -0.07
CA ALA A 194 -5.92 2.25 0.32
C ALA A 194 -5.47 1.24 1.39
N ILE A 195 -6.35 0.98 2.34
CA ILE A 195 -6.11 0.05 3.45
C ILE A 195 -7.31 -0.88 3.65
N ILE A 196 -7.06 -2.04 4.25
CA ILE A 196 -8.09 -2.92 4.78
C ILE A 196 -7.83 -3.16 6.26
N ASP A 197 -8.82 -2.91 7.10
CA ASP A 197 -8.76 -3.16 8.53
C ASP A 197 -10.13 -3.56 9.09
N THR A 198 -10.14 -4.08 10.32
CA THR A 198 -11.36 -4.11 11.13
C THR A 198 -11.28 -3.03 12.19
N SER A 199 -12.26 -2.13 12.24
CA SER A 199 -12.23 -0.99 13.15
C SER A 199 -13.61 -0.58 13.64
N GLN A 200 -13.65 0.29 14.64
CA GLN A 200 -14.87 0.91 15.14
C GLN A 200 -15.29 2.15 14.32
N GLU A 201 -14.46 2.58 13.39
CA GLU A 201 -14.64 3.82 12.63
C GLU A 201 -14.15 3.65 11.19
N ALA A 202 -14.86 4.26 10.25
CA ALA A 202 -14.38 4.53 8.90
C ALA A 202 -13.12 5.42 8.91
N LYS A 203 -12.24 5.27 7.92
CA LYS A 203 -10.97 6.03 7.80
C LYS A 203 -10.99 7.13 6.73
N SER A 204 -12.00 7.10 5.86
CA SER A 204 -12.21 8.10 4.82
C SER A 204 -13.69 8.17 4.43
N ARG A 205 -14.08 9.16 3.63
CA ARG A 205 -15.47 9.31 3.14
C ARG A 205 -15.89 8.21 2.16
N ASP A 206 -14.93 7.60 1.49
CA ASP A 206 -15.11 6.47 0.58
C ASP A 206 -14.82 5.13 1.25
N ASP A 207 -14.62 5.12 2.58
CA ASP A 207 -14.51 3.88 3.33
C ASP A 207 -15.83 3.10 3.21
N THR A 208 -15.77 1.79 2.98
CA THR A 208 -16.97 0.94 2.83
C THR A 208 -17.87 0.93 4.06
N ARG A 209 -17.38 1.39 5.21
CA ARG A 209 -18.16 1.55 6.46
C ARG A 209 -18.74 2.95 6.63
N PHE A 210 -18.34 3.92 5.80
CA PHE A 210 -18.79 5.29 5.93
C PHE A 210 -20.29 5.39 5.64
N VAL A 211 -21.03 6.01 6.56
CA VAL A 211 -22.46 6.28 6.40
C VAL A 211 -22.61 7.75 6.05
N SER A 212 -23.14 8.02 4.85
CA SER A 212 -23.39 9.38 4.36
C SER A 212 -24.73 9.95 4.82
N ASP A 213 -25.72 9.10 5.07
CA ASP A 213 -27.06 9.50 5.50
C ASP A 213 -27.05 9.97 6.97
N ALA A 214 -27.52 11.19 7.22
CA ALA A 214 -27.46 11.80 8.54
C ALA A 214 -28.34 11.09 9.58
N ALA A 215 -29.55 10.67 9.19
CA ALA A 215 -30.47 10.01 10.11
C ALA A 215 -29.95 8.63 10.52
N LEU A 216 -29.34 7.88 9.59
CA LEU A 216 -28.70 6.60 9.89
C LEU A 216 -27.47 6.77 10.77
N ARG A 217 -26.69 7.85 10.61
CA ARG A 217 -25.57 8.16 11.50
C ARG A 217 -26.04 8.41 12.93
N ASP A 218 -27.07 9.24 13.11
CA ASP A 218 -27.64 9.53 14.43
C ASP A 218 -28.19 8.26 15.09
N ALA A 219 -28.88 7.43 14.31
CA ALA A 219 -29.37 6.13 14.78
C ALA A 219 -28.24 5.17 15.19
N ASN A 220 -27.13 5.13 14.43
CA ASN A 220 -25.97 4.31 14.75
C ASN A 220 -25.30 4.77 16.06
N GLU A 221 -25.15 6.09 16.25
CA GLU A 221 -24.59 6.65 17.49
C GLU A 221 -25.47 6.33 18.70
N ALA A 222 -26.79 6.49 18.58
CA ALA A 222 -27.74 6.17 19.64
C ALA A 222 -27.67 4.69 20.04
N ARG A 223 -27.68 3.78 19.07
CA ARG A 223 -27.54 2.33 19.31
C ARG A 223 -26.21 1.96 19.97
N GLY A 224 -25.14 2.68 19.63
CA GLY A 224 -23.84 2.49 20.26
C GLY A 224 -23.88 2.78 21.76
N LYS A 225 -24.49 3.91 22.14
CA LYS A 225 -24.66 4.37 23.53
C LYS A 225 -25.52 3.40 24.35
N GLU A 226 -26.63 2.91 23.80
CA GLU A 226 -27.53 1.96 24.48
C GLU A 226 -26.89 0.61 24.79
N ARG A 227 -26.02 0.12 23.90
CA ARG A 227 -25.37 -1.20 24.03
C ARG A 227 -24.07 -1.18 24.84
N GLY A 228 -23.71 -0.04 25.44
CA GLY A 228 -22.45 0.11 26.17
C GLY A 228 -21.20 -0.06 25.30
N SER A 229 -21.33 0.14 23.98
CA SER A 229 -20.21 0.10 23.03
C SER A 229 -19.80 1.53 22.65
N THR A 230 -18.58 1.74 22.17
CA THR A 230 -18.16 3.08 21.69
C THR A 230 -19.13 3.58 20.62
N ALA A 231 -19.79 4.72 20.83
CA ALA A 231 -20.73 5.27 19.86
C ALA A 231 -19.98 5.61 18.55
N SER A 232 -20.55 5.23 17.40
CA SER A 232 -19.98 5.55 16.10
C SER A 232 -21.11 5.79 15.10
N ALA A 233 -21.05 6.90 14.38
CA ALA A 233 -21.96 7.22 13.29
C ALA A 233 -21.81 6.27 12.08
N ASN A 234 -20.63 5.66 11.95
CA ASN A 234 -20.31 4.77 10.84
C ASN A 234 -20.52 3.32 11.25
N TYR A 235 -20.53 2.44 10.24
CA TYR A 235 -20.50 1.01 10.49
C TYR A 235 -19.16 0.58 11.10
N LYS A 236 -19.18 -0.57 11.79
CA LYS A 236 -18.01 -1.17 12.44
C LYS A 236 -17.66 -2.50 11.78
N GLY A 237 -16.45 -2.98 12.01
CA GLY A 237 -15.95 -4.25 11.48
C GLY A 237 -15.00 -4.03 10.31
N VAL A 238 -14.92 -5.00 9.39
CA VAL A 238 -14.03 -4.94 8.22
C VAL A 238 -14.46 -3.81 7.31
N GLY A 239 -13.50 -3.06 6.80
CA GLY A 239 -13.74 -2.09 5.75
C GLY A 239 -12.49 -1.79 4.95
N ARG A 240 -12.72 -1.16 3.81
CA ARG A 240 -11.67 -0.64 2.94
C ARG A 240 -11.84 0.85 2.81
N GLY A 241 -10.79 1.61 3.08
CA GLY A 241 -10.79 3.07 3.00
C GLY A 241 -9.39 3.59 2.74
N HIS A 242 -9.19 4.89 2.95
CA HIS A 242 -7.91 5.55 2.70
C HIS A 242 -7.33 6.19 3.96
N ILE A 243 -6.01 6.14 4.05
CA ILE A 243 -5.22 6.94 5.01
C ILE A 243 -4.09 7.64 4.27
N ARG A 244 -3.46 8.59 4.95
CA ARG A 244 -2.26 9.28 4.47
C ARG A 244 -1.09 8.97 5.37
N PHE A 245 -0.01 8.47 4.78
CA PHE A 245 1.31 8.48 5.40
C PHE A 245 1.97 9.84 5.17
N TYR A 246 2.71 10.29 6.17
CA TYR A 246 3.51 11.50 6.12
C TYR A 246 4.97 11.08 6.13
N ALA A 247 5.76 11.62 5.19
CA ALA A 247 7.16 11.29 5.06
C ALA A 247 8.03 12.54 4.90
N ASP A 248 9.25 12.48 5.39
CA ASP A 248 10.24 13.56 5.20
C ASP A 248 10.82 13.55 3.77
N ALA A 249 11.80 14.42 3.51
CA ALA A 249 12.47 14.50 2.22
C ALA A 249 13.24 13.23 1.83
N GLY A 250 13.61 12.39 2.80
CA GLY A 250 14.26 11.08 2.58
C GLY A 250 13.29 9.95 2.26
N GLY A 251 11.98 10.20 2.39
CA GLY A 251 10.92 9.22 2.24
C GLY A 251 10.58 8.48 3.54
N ASP A 252 11.25 8.79 4.65
CA ASP A 252 11.05 8.08 5.91
C ASP A 252 9.69 8.41 6.51
N ILE A 253 8.95 7.39 6.93
CA ILE A 253 7.63 7.54 7.55
C ILE A 253 7.76 8.28 8.89
N LYS A 254 7.02 9.38 9.06
CA LYS A 254 6.99 10.22 10.28
C LYS A 254 5.64 10.27 10.97
N GLY A 255 4.60 9.70 10.36
CA GLY A 255 3.27 9.65 10.96
C GLY A 255 2.18 9.33 9.96
N ILE A 256 0.94 9.34 10.44
CA ILE A 256 -0.24 9.07 9.63
C ILE A 256 -1.39 10.02 9.99
N ALA A 257 -2.34 10.16 9.07
CA ALA A 257 -3.65 10.73 9.34
C ALA A 257 -4.71 9.97 8.55
N PHE A 258 -5.92 9.91 9.09
CA PHE A 258 -7.07 9.43 8.33
C PHE A 258 -7.42 10.40 7.18
N SER A 259 -8.04 9.91 6.11
CA SER A 259 -8.39 10.74 4.94
C SER A 259 -9.76 11.43 5.12
N PHE A 260 -9.87 12.22 6.19
CA PHE A 260 -10.97 13.16 6.43
C PHE A 260 -10.46 14.61 6.51
N ASP A 261 -11.35 15.56 6.22
CA ASP A 261 -11.03 17.01 6.23
C ASP A 261 -10.59 17.52 7.62
N LYS A 262 -11.12 16.92 8.69
CA LYS A 262 -10.84 17.26 10.09
C LYS A 262 -9.95 16.21 10.79
N ALA A 263 -9.24 15.38 10.04
CA ALA A 263 -8.38 14.36 10.63
C ALA A 263 -7.22 14.98 11.43
N LYS A 264 -6.84 14.32 12.53
CA LYS A 264 -5.64 14.63 13.30
C LYS A 264 -4.43 13.93 12.68
N PHE A 265 -3.28 14.59 12.72
CA PHE A 265 -1.99 13.97 12.41
C PHE A 265 -1.46 13.27 13.67
N HIS A 266 -1.04 12.03 13.51
CA HIS A 266 -0.41 11.23 14.56
C HIS A 266 1.05 10.98 14.20
N GLY A 267 1.95 11.68 14.89
CA GLY A 267 3.39 11.55 14.75
C GLY A 267 3.94 10.36 15.53
N LEU A 268 5.23 10.08 15.33
CA LEU A 268 5.95 8.98 16.01
C LEU A 268 6.11 9.19 17.53
N ASP A 269 5.88 10.41 18.01
CA ASP A 269 5.84 10.80 19.41
C ASP A 269 4.51 10.50 20.10
N GLU A 270 3.44 10.29 19.31
CA GLU A 270 2.13 9.85 19.81
C GLU A 270 1.93 8.35 19.59
N TRP A 271 2.23 7.87 18.38
CA TRP A 271 2.03 6.47 17.97
C TRP A 271 3.36 5.87 17.48
N SER A 272 3.76 4.73 18.04
CA SER A 272 4.89 3.99 17.48
C SER A 272 4.44 3.27 16.22
N ILE A 273 4.69 3.87 15.05
CA ILE A 273 4.19 3.38 13.75
C ILE A 273 5.30 2.63 13.00
N LEU A 274 5.01 1.39 12.63
CA LEU A 274 5.90 0.53 11.84
C LEU A 274 5.14 -0.05 10.65
N VAL A 275 5.87 -0.33 9.58
CA VAL A 275 5.34 -1.11 8.45
C VAL A 275 6.25 -2.30 8.17
N GLY A 276 5.64 -3.47 7.99
CA GLY A 276 6.33 -4.72 7.74
C GLY A 276 5.83 -5.39 6.48
N ARG A 277 6.76 -5.79 5.61
CA ARG A 277 6.50 -6.73 4.51
C ARG A 277 6.53 -8.15 5.05
N PRO A 278 5.45 -8.93 4.95
CA PRO A 278 5.43 -10.28 5.52
C PRO A 278 6.46 -11.20 4.84
N LYS A 279 7.19 -11.98 5.64
CA LYS A 279 8.07 -13.04 5.14
C LYS A 279 7.25 -14.29 4.86
N LEU A 280 6.79 -14.42 3.62
CA LEU A 280 5.95 -15.54 3.21
C LEU A 280 6.80 -16.81 3.06
N LYS A 281 6.26 -17.93 3.53
CA LYS A 281 6.79 -19.25 3.18
C LYS A 281 6.51 -19.51 1.71
N ALA A 282 7.50 -19.97 0.96
CA ALA A 282 7.27 -20.46 -0.40
C ALA A 282 6.35 -21.70 -0.33
N ASP A 283 5.32 -21.70 -1.18
CA ASP A 283 4.41 -22.84 -1.35
C ASP A 283 5.13 -24.06 -1.95
#